data_AF-A9CBH0-F1
#
_entry.id   AF-A9CBH0-F1
#
_cell.length_a   1.000
_cell.length_b   1.000
_cell.length_c   1.000
_cell.angle_alpha   90.00
_cell.angle_beta   90.00
_cell.angle_gamma   90.00
#
_symmetry.space_group_name_H-M   'P 1'
#
loop_
_entity.id
_entity.type
_entity.pdbx_description
1 polymer ?
#
loop_
_entity_poly.entity_id
_entity_poly.type
_entity_poly.pdbx_seq_one_letter_code
_entity_poly.pdbx_strand_id
1 'polypeptide(L)' 'FTIHGLWPSNYSNPTKPSNCNGSQFDARKVSPKMRIKLKKSWPDVESGNDTRFWKDEWNKHGT' A
#
# COMPACT_ATOMS: atom_id res chain seq x y z
N PHE A 1 8.71 -9.44 11.29
CA PHE A 1 8.72 -8.38 10.27
C PHE A 1 7.40 -8.38 9.51
N THR A 2 6.90 -7.19 9.18
CA THR A 2 5.74 -6.94 8.31
C THR A 2 6.15 -5.95 7.23
N ILE A 3 5.37 -5.87 6.15
CA ILE A 3 5.57 -4.90 5.08
C ILE A 3 5.06 -3.54 5.59
N HIS A 4 5.83 -2.46 5.37
CA HIS A 4 5.32 -1.10 5.52
C HIS A 4 4.73 -0.63 4.18
N GLY A 5 5.50 -0.74 3.11
CA GLY A 5 5.04 -0.36 1.78
C GLY A 5 6.03 -0.75 0.70
N LEU A 6 5.59 -0.69 -0.54
CA LEU A 6 6.44 -0.76 -1.72
C LEU A 6 6.44 0.63 -2.36
N TRP A 7 7.58 1.29 -2.32
CA TRP A 7 7.69 2.69 -2.73
C TRP A 7 8.51 2.79 -4.01
N PRO A 8 7.95 3.34 -5.11
CA PRO A 8 8.69 3.52 -6.35
C PRO A 8 9.89 4.45 -6.15
N SER A 9 10.95 4.22 -6.92
CA SER A 9 12.11 5.10 -7.00
C SER A 9 12.61 5.14 -8.43
N ASN A 10 12.78 6.34 -8.98
CA ASN A 10 13.35 6.54 -10.32
C ASN A 10 14.87 6.84 -10.28
N TYR A 11 15.43 6.96 -9.08
CA TYR A 11 16.84 7.25 -8.86
C TYR A 11 17.36 6.44 -7.69
N SER A 12 18.67 6.19 -7.69
CA SER A 12 19.37 5.57 -6.55
C SER A 12 19.56 6.53 -5.37
N ASN A 13 19.26 7.83 -5.55
CA ASN A 13 19.38 8.92 -4.55
C ASN A 13 18.08 9.76 -4.53
N PRO A 14 17.65 10.28 -3.37
CA PRO A 14 16.27 10.10 -2.93
C PRO A 14 15.31 11.11 -3.57
N THR A 15 14.67 10.67 -4.65
CA THR A 15 13.36 11.20 -5.03
C THR A 15 12.40 10.01 -5.08
N LYS A 16 11.54 9.90 -4.07
CA LYS A 16 10.48 8.90 -4.00
C LYS A 16 9.20 9.58 -4.51
N PRO A 17 8.78 9.33 -5.77
CA PRO A 17 7.51 9.85 -6.23
C PRO A 17 6.40 9.43 -5.26
N SER A 18 5.50 10.37 -4.99
CA SER A 18 4.34 10.13 -4.15
C SER A 18 3.17 11.00 -4.59
N ASN A 19 1.95 10.55 -4.32
CA ASN A 19 0.70 11.22 -4.68
C ASN A 19 0.59 11.48 -6.20
N CYS A 20 1.03 10.53 -7.03
CA CYS A 20 0.92 10.66 -8.47
C CYS A 20 -0.55 10.55 -8.92
N ASN A 21 -0.86 11.11 -10.09
CA ASN A 21 -2.18 10.92 -10.69
C ASN A 21 -2.33 9.48 -11.17
N GLY A 22 -3.24 8.73 -10.53
CA GLY A 22 -3.49 7.34 -10.85
C GLY A 22 -4.86 6.86 -10.38
N SER A 23 -5.16 5.57 -10.61
CA SER A 23 -6.40 4.98 -10.13
C SER A 23 -6.41 4.91 -8.60
N GLN A 24 -7.44 5.49 -7.97
CA GLN A 24 -7.62 5.40 -6.53
C GLN A 24 -7.82 3.95 -6.06
N PHE A 25 -7.42 3.69 -4.82
CA PHE A 25 -7.60 2.37 -4.22
C PHE A 25 -9.07 1.95 -4.22
N ASP A 26 -9.31 0.73 -4.70
CA ASP A 26 -10.62 0.08 -4.62
C ASP A 26 -10.45 -1.29 -3.98
N ALA A 27 -10.94 -1.44 -2.75
CA ALA A 27 -10.86 -2.69 -2.01
C ALA A 27 -11.47 -3.87 -2.78
N ARG A 28 -12.45 -3.64 -3.66
CA ARG A 28 -13.09 -4.68 -4.48
C ARG A 28 -12.14 -5.30 -5.49
N LYS A 29 -11.09 -4.59 -5.90
CA LYS A 29 -10.02 -5.10 -6.78
C LYS A 29 -9.04 -6.03 -6.06
N VAL A 30 -9.01 -5.99 -4.72
CA VAL A 30 -8.20 -6.91 -3.92
C VAL A 30 -8.99 -8.20 -3.69
N SER A 31 -8.61 -9.26 -4.39
CA SER A 31 -9.30 -10.56 -4.31
C SER A 31 -9.34 -11.11 -2.88
N PRO A 32 -10.37 -11.90 -2.50
CA PRO A 32 -10.46 -12.48 -1.15
C PRO A 32 -9.21 -13.27 -0.74
N LYS A 33 -8.62 -14.03 -1.66
CA LYS A 33 -7.37 -14.78 -1.44
C LYS A 33 -6.19 -13.84 -1.17
N MET A 34 -6.12 -12.70 -1.84
CA MET A 34 -5.08 -11.70 -1.59
C MET A 34 -5.26 -11.04 -0.23
N ARG A 35 -6.49 -10.69 0.16
CA ARG A 35 -6.76 -10.07 1.47
C ARG A 35 -6.26 -10.92 2.63
N ILE A 36 -6.38 -12.24 2.56
CA ILE A 36 -5.87 -13.16 3.60
C ILE A 36 -4.34 -13.03 3.73
N LYS A 37 -3.62 -12.96 2.59
CA LYS A 37 -2.16 -12.77 2.59
C LYS A 37 -1.77 -11.39 3.11
N LEU A 38 -2.49 -10.34 2.69
CA LEU A 38 -2.23 -8.97 3.12
C LEU A 38 -2.43 -8.80 4.63
N LYS A 39 -3.49 -9.37 5.21
CA LYS A 39 -3.70 -9.35 6.67
C LYS A 39 -2.54 -9.95 7.46
N LYS A 40 -1.85 -10.95 6.91
CA LYS A 40 -0.70 -11.59 7.57
C LYS A 40 0.61 -10.83 7.34
N SER A 41 0.84 -10.36 6.13
CA SER A 41 2.14 -9.85 5.69
C SER A 41 2.23 -8.33 5.62
N TRP A 42 1.10 -7.65 5.47
CA TRP A 42 0.98 -6.19 5.35
C TRP A 42 -0.15 -5.63 6.27
N PRO A 43 -0.17 -5.96 7.57
CA PRO A 43 -1.17 -5.42 8.51
C PRO A 43 -0.88 -3.96 8.88
N ASP A 44 -1.91 -3.25 9.31
CA ASP A 44 -1.77 -2.01 10.07
C ASP A 44 -1.40 -2.34 11.52
N VAL A 45 -0.15 -2.06 11.89
CA VAL A 45 0.38 -2.34 13.23
C VAL A 45 0.19 -1.19 14.22
N GLU A 46 -0.26 -0.02 13.75
CA GLU A 46 -0.44 1.18 14.59
C GLU A 46 -1.89 1.35 15.02
N SER A 47 -2.83 1.34 14.06
CA SER A 47 -4.26 1.58 14.34
C SER A 47 -5.14 0.34 14.20
N GLY A 48 -4.60 -0.76 13.66
CA GLY A 48 -5.33 -2.01 13.42
C GLY A 48 -6.33 -1.95 12.26
N ASN A 49 -6.32 -0.88 11.46
CA ASN A 49 -7.21 -0.73 10.31
C ASN A 49 -6.47 -1.00 9.00
N ASP A 50 -6.28 -2.28 8.70
CA ASP A 50 -5.57 -2.76 7.51
C ASP A 50 -6.07 -2.12 6.21
N THR A 51 -7.39 -1.97 6.05
CA THR A 51 -7.96 -1.47 4.78
C THR A 51 -7.68 0.01 4.58
N ARG A 52 -7.68 0.80 5.66
CA ARG A 52 -7.27 2.21 5.61
C ARG A 52 -5.78 2.30 5.26
N PHE A 53 -4.95 1.50 5.91
CA PHE A 53 -3.51 1.48 5.65
C PHE A 53 -3.19 1.10 4.19
N TRP A 54 -3.80 0.04 3.64
CA TRP A 54 -3.61 -0.33 2.23
C TRP A 54 -4.05 0.78 1.27
N LYS A 55 -5.15 1.47 1.60
CA LYS A 55 -5.63 2.61 0.82
C LYS A 55 -4.62 3.75 0.82
N ASP A 56 -4.11 4.11 1.99
CA ASP A 56 -3.20 5.24 2.15
C ASP A 56 -1.85 4.95 1.44
N GLU A 57 -1.32 3.73 1.59
CA GLU A 57 -0.11 3.30 0.88
C GLU A 57 -0.31 3.23 -0.64
N TRP A 58 -1.43 2.69 -1.13
CA TRP A 58 -1.70 2.66 -2.57
C TRP A 58 -1.85 4.06 -3.15
N ASN A 59 -2.67 4.91 -2.52
CA ASN A 59 -2.93 6.25 -3.02
C ASN A 59 -1.70 7.17 -2.98
N LYS A 60 -0.78 6.92 -2.03
CA LYS A 60 0.44 7.72 -1.91
C LYS A 60 1.58 7.17 -2.75
N HIS A 61 1.70 5.85 -2.89
CA HIS A 61 2.90 5.21 -3.46
C HIS A 61 2.62 4.22 -4.60
N GLY A 62 1.41 3.67 -4.70
CA GLY A 62 1.02 2.72 -5.75
C GLY A 62 0.46 3.36 -7.03
N THR A 63 0.16 4.66 -6.98
CA THR A 63 -0.28 5.49 -8.11
C THR A 63 0.89 5.98 -8.95
#